data_AF-A0A059LLG6-F1
#
_entry.id   AF-A0A059LLG6-F1
#
_cell.length_a   1.000
_cell.length_b   1.000
_cell.length_c   1.000
_cell.angle_alpha   90.00
_cell.angle_beta   90.00
_cell.angle_gamma   90.00
#
_symmetry.space_group_name_H-M   'P 1'
#
loop_
_entity.id
_entity.type
_entity.pdbx_description
1 polymer ?
#
loop_
_entity_poly.entity_id
_entity_poly.type
_entity_poly.pdbx_seq_one_letter_code
_entity_poly.pdbx_strand_id
1 'polypeptide(L)'
;MAGLAVGSSVEEPAGTAEALLLSGEVATVVAALRAQYAWSYAGDRYGEEANDPLLEEFCVLRRKIFTWRDWRAVEPLEWLAPFFDIIRSPETSGPVTGVALSSLISLLRSPLLRASARGVAEAVSAAADAVAACKFEATFPASDECVLLRILDVLQALVCGPAGRWLSDDALLGAFQACYRIGHYQTERGKPTSELLTHASRRDLGAIVRAVFERVREMPPPAPGKVAEGEGHAVRLHVSPPPSERGVEEEDAEEEEAERRAGEEDEARRRVQEDEAQRQSLNESDPSPASPP
;
A
#
# COMPACT_ATOMS: atom_id res chain seq x y z
N MET A 1 -31.37 -35.49 -45.75
CA MET A 1 -30.56 -36.39 -44.88
C MET A 1 -29.45 -35.57 -44.27
N ALA A 2 -29.18 -35.83 -42.98
CA ALA A 2 -28.17 -35.25 -42.10
C ALA A 2 -26.85 -34.89 -42.81
N GLY A 3 -26.18 -33.78 -42.52
CA GLY A 3 -25.81 -33.29 -41.19
C GLY A 3 -24.35 -33.65 -40.94
N LEU A 4 -23.44 -32.69 -41.07
CA LEU A 4 -22.04 -32.80 -40.65
C LEU A 4 -21.67 -31.53 -39.90
N ALA A 5 -22.01 -31.54 -38.61
CA ALA A 5 -21.32 -30.74 -37.62
C ALA A 5 -20.00 -31.46 -37.29
N VAL A 6 -18.87 -30.85 -37.61
CA VAL A 6 -17.59 -31.17 -36.97
C VAL A 6 -17.33 -30.08 -35.96
N GLY A 7 -17.80 -30.32 -34.74
CA GLY A 7 -17.25 -29.68 -33.55
C GLY A 7 -15.94 -30.41 -33.22
N SER A 8 -14.82 -29.71 -33.35
CA SER A 8 -13.59 -30.06 -32.64
C SER A 8 -13.38 -29.00 -31.57
N SER A 9 -14.14 -29.10 -30.49
CA SER A 9 -13.76 -28.46 -29.22
C SER A 9 -12.52 -29.21 -28.74
N VAL A 10 -11.35 -28.64 -28.99
CA VAL A 10 -10.12 -29.03 -28.30
C VAL A 10 -10.40 -28.79 -26.82
N GLU A 11 -10.58 -29.85 -26.05
CA GLU A 11 -10.51 -29.76 -24.59
C GLU A 11 -9.07 -29.35 -24.26
N GLU A 12 -8.86 -28.05 -24.04
CA GLU A 12 -7.66 -27.58 -23.38
C GLU A 12 -7.55 -28.31 -22.04
N PRO A 13 -6.37 -28.83 -21.67
CA PRO A 13 -6.17 -29.41 -20.35
C PRO A 13 -6.47 -28.32 -19.31
N ALA A 14 -7.60 -28.46 -18.60
CA ALA A 14 -8.02 -27.57 -17.53
C ALA A 14 -6.87 -27.45 -16.52
N GLY A 15 -6.14 -26.33 -16.56
CA GLY A 15 -4.92 -26.13 -15.76
C GLY A 15 -3.72 -25.54 -16.49
N THR A 16 -3.63 -25.59 -17.82
CA THR A 16 -2.46 -25.00 -18.51
C THR A 16 -2.44 -23.48 -18.45
N ALA A 17 -3.58 -22.82 -18.59
CA ALA A 17 -3.68 -21.37 -18.51
C ALA A 17 -3.39 -20.88 -17.08
N GLU A 18 -3.95 -21.57 -16.09
CA GLU A 18 -3.72 -21.33 -14.66
C GLU A 18 -2.24 -21.48 -14.29
N ALA A 19 -1.60 -22.56 -14.76
CA ALA A 19 -0.19 -22.81 -14.55
C ALA A 19 0.70 -21.72 -15.15
N LEU A 20 0.40 -21.30 -16.39
CA LEU A 20 1.18 -20.26 -17.08
C LEU A 20 1.02 -18.90 -16.42
N LEU A 21 -0.20 -18.54 -16.00
CA LEU A 21 -0.47 -17.30 -15.28
C LEU A 21 0.34 -17.25 -13.99
N LEU A 22 0.18 -18.25 -13.11
CA LEU A 22 0.88 -18.27 -11.83
C LEU A 22 2.40 -18.37 -12.02
N SER A 23 2.87 -19.17 -12.99
CA SER A 23 4.30 -19.27 -13.30
C SER A 23 4.86 -17.95 -13.82
N GLY A 24 4.07 -17.15 -14.56
CA GLY A 24 4.46 -15.83 -15.04
C GLY A 24 4.64 -14.86 -13.88
N GLU A 25 3.67 -14.79 -12.98
CA GLU A 25 3.72 -13.94 -11.78
C GLU A 25 4.81 -14.36 -10.78
N VAL A 26 5.07 -15.66 -10.67
CA VAL A 26 6.22 -16.16 -9.91
C VAL A 26 7.54 -15.74 -10.56
N ALA A 27 7.63 -15.77 -11.89
CA ALA A 27 8.85 -15.40 -12.59
C ALA A 27 9.17 -13.90 -12.48
N THR A 28 8.16 -13.02 -12.50
CA THR A 28 8.35 -11.57 -12.31
C THR A 28 8.90 -11.26 -10.94
N VAL A 29 8.36 -11.87 -9.88
CA VAL A 29 8.85 -11.70 -8.50
C VAL A 29 10.25 -12.28 -8.32
N VAL A 30 10.52 -13.47 -8.83
CA VAL A 30 11.87 -14.08 -8.79
C VAL A 30 12.90 -13.20 -9.50
N ALA A 31 12.54 -12.59 -10.63
CA ALA A 31 13.43 -11.67 -11.33
C ALA A 31 13.72 -10.42 -10.49
N ALA A 32 12.72 -9.88 -9.80
CA ALA A 32 12.88 -8.73 -8.90
C ALA A 32 13.75 -9.07 -7.68
N LEU A 33 13.54 -10.21 -7.04
CA LEU A 33 14.37 -10.69 -5.92
C LEU A 33 15.83 -10.83 -6.33
N ARG A 34 16.11 -11.48 -7.46
CA ARG A 34 17.49 -11.61 -7.97
C ARG A 34 18.12 -10.25 -8.28
N ALA A 35 17.34 -9.32 -8.81
CA ALA A 35 17.82 -7.97 -9.04
C ALA A 35 18.19 -7.28 -7.71
N GLN A 36 17.42 -7.44 -6.64
CA GLN A 36 17.75 -6.85 -5.33
C GLN A 36 19.18 -7.22 -4.88
N TYR A 37 19.56 -8.49 -5.00
CA TYR A 37 20.89 -8.97 -4.59
C TYR A 37 22.00 -8.56 -5.56
N ALA A 38 21.71 -8.50 -6.87
CA ALA A 38 22.69 -8.13 -7.89
C ALA A 38 23.29 -6.73 -7.67
N TRP A 39 22.50 -5.79 -7.11
CA TRP A 39 22.96 -4.43 -6.79
C TRP A 39 23.46 -4.30 -5.34
N SER A 40 23.00 -5.15 -4.43
CA SER A 40 23.44 -5.15 -3.02
C SER A 40 24.91 -5.60 -2.86
N TYR A 41 25.38 -6.54 -3.68
CA TYR A 41 26.72 -7.12 -3.54
C TYR A 41 27.43 -7.32 -4.88
N ALA A 42 27.99 -6.23 -5.42
CA ALA A 42 28.89 -6.30 -6.57
C ALA A 42 30.21 -7.08 -6.29
N GLY A 43 30.45 -7.54 -5.05
CA GLY A 43 31.68 -8.20 -4.62
C GLY A 43 31.61 -9.70 -4.30
N ASP A 44 30.45 -10.26 -3.91
CA ASP A 44 30.36 -11.65 -3.43
C ASP A 44 29.12 -12.38 -3.97
N ARG A 45 29.10 -12.60 -5.29
CA ARG A 45 27.90 -13.03 -6.06
C ARG A 45 27.50 -14.51 -5.92
N TYR A 46 28.12 -15.28 -5.03
CA TYR A 46 27.88 -16.73 -4.98
C TYR A 46 27.43 -17.25 -3.61
N GLY A 47 27.59 -16.49 -2.53
CA GLY A 47 27.30 -16.96 -1.17
C GLY A 47 25.86 -16.71 -0.70
N GLU A 48 25.35 -15.48 -0.89
CA GLU A 48 24.08 -15.05 -0.26
C GLU A 48 22.84 -15.22 -1.14
N GLU A 49 22.94 -15.05 -2.47
CA GLU A 49 21.81 -15.34 -3.40
C GLU A 49 21.32 -16.79 -3.27
N ALA A 50 22.22 -17.72 -2.94
CA ALA A 50 21.91 -19.14 -2.77
C ALA A 50 21.17 -19.46 -1.47
N ASN A 51 21.04 -18.49 -0.55
CA ASN A 51 20.54 -18.71 0.80
C ASN A 51 19.36 -17.80 1.20
N ASP A 52 18.81 -17.03 0.27
CA ASP A 52 17.57 -16.26 0.52
C ASP A 52 16.37 -17.23 0.63
N PRO A 53 15.75 -17.36 1.83
CA PRO A 53 14.60 -18.23 2.01
C PRO A 53 13.41 -17.85 1.12
N LEU A 54 13.19 -16.55 0.88
CA LEU A 54 12.07 -16.07 0.05
C LEU A 54 12.28 -16.49 -1.40
N LEU A 55 13.50 -16.36 -1.93
CA LEU A 55 13.83 -16.81 -3.29
C LEU A 55 13.66 -18.33 -3.45
N GLU A 56 14.06 -19.12 -2.46
CA GLU A 56 13.91 -20.58 -2.51
C GLU A 56 12.43 -21.00 -2.46
N GLU A 57 11.59 -20.34 -1.65
CA GLU A 57 10.15 -20.58 -1.62
C GLU A 57 9.49 -20.39 -2.99
N PHE A 58 9.82 -19.31 -3.69
CA PHE A 58 9.33 -19.10 -5.06
C PHE A 58 9.88 -20.13 -6.05
N CYS A 59 11.13 -20.58 -5.89
CA CYS A 59 11.71 -21.64 -6.72
C CYS A 59 11.00 -22.99 -6.49
N VAL A 60 10.68 -23.33 -5.23
CA VAL A 60 9.87 -24.49 -4.86
C VAL A 60 8.47 -24.37 -5.46
N LEU A 61 7.80 -23.23 -5.29
CA LEU A 61 6.48 -22.98 -5.86
C LEU A 61 6.49 -23.16 -7.38
N ARG A 62 7.47 -22.58 -8.08
CA ARG A 62 7.59 -22.72 -9.55
C ARG A 62 7.69 -24.17 -10.01
N ARG A 63 8.41 -25.02 -9.25
CA ARG A 63 8.49 -26.47 -9.52
C ARG A 63 7.15 -27.15 -9.26
N LYS A 64 6.44 -26.79 -8.19
CA LYS A 64 5.13 -27.37 -7.82
C LYS A 64 4.02 -27.06 -8.82
N ILE A 65 3.99 -25.86 -9.40
CA ILE A 65 2.94 -25.41 -10.33
C ILE A 65 2.62 -26.44 -11.42
N PHE A 66 3.64 -27.04 -12.04
CA PHE A 66 3.47 -28.00 -13.12
C PHE A 66 3.21 -29.44 -12.65
N THR A 67 3.21 -29.69 -11.34
CA THR A 67 2.88 -31.01 -10.77
C THR A 67 1.39 -31.15 -10.45
N TRP A 68 0.66 -30.05 -10.32
CA TRP A 68 -0.76 -30.07 -10.03
C TRP A 68 -1.58 -30.50 -11.25
N ARG A 69 -2.33 -31.59 -11.07
CA ARG A 69 -3.23 -32.13 -12.12
C ARG A 69 -4.63 -31.54 -12.06
N ASP A 70 -5.10 -31.19 -10.87
CA ASP A 70 -6.41 -30.57 -10.66
C ASP A 70 -6.24 -29.29 -9.83
N TRP A 71 -6.30 -28.16 -10.53
CA TRP A 71 -6.17 -26.82 -9.95
C TRP A 71 -7.32 -26.45 -9.00
N ARG A 72 -8.47 -27.12 -9.10
CA ARG A 72 -9.61 -26.86 -8.20
C ARG A 72 -9.38 -27.43 -6.80
N ALA A 73 -8.55 -28.47 -6.70
CA ALA A 73 -8.22 -29.13 -5.46
C ALA A 73 -7.09 -28.43 -4.68
N VAL A 74 -6.31 -27.59 -5.37
CA VAL A 74 -5.22 -26.80 -4.76
C VAL A 74 -5.81 -25.66 -3.95
N GLU A 75 -5.38 -25.55 -2.69
CA GLU A 75 -5.83 -24.47 -1.81
C GLU A 75 -5.11 -23.17 -2.17
N PRO A 76 -5.81 -22.02 -2.26
CA PRO A 76 -5.19 -20.77 -2.67
C PRO A 76 -4.01 -20.31 -1.82
N LEU A 77 -4.02 -20.63 -0.53
CA LEU A 77 -2.92 -20.31 0.38
C LEU A 77 -1.61 -20.99 -0.03
N GLU A 78 -1.64 -22.17 -0.65
CA GLU A 78 -0.40 -22.88 -1.04
C GLU A 78 0.43 -22.10 -2.06
N TRP A 79 -0.22 -21.32 -2.94
CA TRP A 79 0.49 -20.49 -3.92
C TRP A 79 0.50 -19.00 -3.59
N LEU A 80 -0.35 -18.52 -2.67
CA LEU A 80 -0.34 -17.13 -2.22
C LEU A 80 0.64 -16.85 -1.08
N ALA A 81 0.91 -17.83 -0.22
CA ALA A 81 1.75 -17.64 0.97
C ALA A 81 3.12 -16.99 0.65
N PRO A 82 3.89 -17.42 -0.36
CA PRO A 82 5.18 -16.81 -0.66
C PRO A 82 5.07 -15.31 -1.02
N PHE A 83 3.98 -14.88 -1.66
CA PHE A 83 3.73 -13.47 -1.94
C PHE A 83 3.45 -12.69 -0.64
N PHE A 84 2.74 -13.30 0.31
CA PHE A 84 2.48 -12.68 1.61
C PHE A 84 3.74 -12.53 2.43
N ASP A 85 4.65 -13.51 2.37
CA ASP A 85 5.91 -13.48 3.11
C ASP A 85 6.81 -12.33 2.63
N ILE A 86 6.87 -12.08 1.31
CA ILE A 86 7.50 -10.87 0.76
C ILE A 86 6.81 -9.59 1.26
N ILE A 87 5.49 -9.51 1.18
CA ILE A 87 4.73 -8.30 1.54
C ILE A 87 4.85 -7.97 3.03
N ARG A 88 5.08 -8.97 3.89
CA ARG A 88 5.24 -8.81 5.34
C ARG A 88 6.70 -8.58 5.75
N SER A 89 7.67 -8.89 4.90
CA SER A 89 9.09 -8.78 5.21
C SER A 89 9.54 -7.31 5.23
N PRO A 90 9.98 -6.80 6.40
CA PRO A 90 10.52 -5.45 6.50
C PRO A 90 11.88 -5.29 5.82
N GLU A 91 12.61 -6.38 5.57
CA GLU A 91 13.90 -6.37 4.86
C GLU A 91 13.75 -6.35 3.33
N THR A 92 12.53 -6.51 2.81
CA THR A 92 12.32 -6.49 1.37
C THR A 92 12.25 -5.05 0.85
N SER A 93 13.00 -4.77 -0.22
CA SER A 93 13.05 -3.43 -0.80
C SER A 93 11.70 -3.03 -1.42
N GLY A 94 11.40 -1.72 -1.34
CA GLY A 94 10.18 -1.16 -1.94
C GLY A 94 9.88 -1.63 -3.38
N PRO A 95 10.85 -1.61 -4.32
CA PRO A 95 10.63 -2.11 -5.67
C PRO A 95 10.19 -3.58 -5.74
N VAL A 96 10.80 -4.47 -4.95
CA VAL A 96 10.42 -5.90 -4.91
C VAL A 96 9.03 -6.05 -4.30
N THR A 97 8.73 -5.36 -3.20
CA THR A 97 7.39 -5.34 -2.60
C THR A 97 6.34 -4.84 -3.59
N GLY A 98 6.66 -3.79 -4.37
CA GLY A 98 5.79 -3.26 -5.42
C GLY A 98 5.49 -4.26 -6.53
N VAL A 99 6.48 -5.05 -6.96
CA VAL A 99 6.28 -6.14 -7.93
C VAL A 99 5.41 -7.24 -7.32
N ALA A 100 5.67 -7.66 -6.08
CA ALA A 100 4.87 -8.67 -5.40
C ALA A 100 3.40 -8.26 -5.22
N LEU A 101 3.14 -6.99 -4.85
CA LEU A 101 1.78 -6.43 -4.78
C LEU A 101 1.10 -6.41 -6.16
N SER A 102 1.84 -6.06 -7.21
CA SER A 102 1.34 -6.04 -8.59
C SER A 102 0.99 -7.44 -9.11
N SER A 103 1.79 -8.44 -8.75
CA SER A 103 1.49 -9.84 -9.03
C SER A 103 0.29 -10.34 -8.22
N LEU A 104 0.19 -9.96 -6.94
CA LEU A 104 -0.94 -10.32 -6.09
C LEU A 104 -2.26 -9.77 -6.64
N ILE A 105 -2.32 -8.50 -7.05
CA ILE A 105 -3.55 -7.94 -7.63
C ILE A 105 -3.94 -8.62 -8.95
N SER A 106 -2.96 -9.01 -9.78
CA SER A 106 -3.20 -9.77 -11.01
C SER A 106 -3.84 -11.12 -10.69
N LEU A 107 -3.27 -11.86 -9.74
CA LEU A 107 -3.79 -13.15 -9.28
C LEU A 107 -5.19 -13.05 -8.65
N LEU A 108 -5.44 -12.03 -7.82
CA LEU A 108 -6.76 -11.79 -7.21
C LEU A 108 -7.86 -11.44 -8.24
N ARG A 109 -7.48 -10.72 -9.31
CA ARG A 109 -8.41 -10.36 -10.40
C ARG A 109 -8.67 -11.53 -11.35
N SER A 110 -7.70 -12.42 -11.50
CA SER A 110 -7.80 -13.62 -12.32
C SER A 110 -8.91 -14.57 -11.83
N PRO A 111 -9.37 -15.52 -12.68
CA PRO A 111 -10.30 -16.56 -12.25
C PRO A 111 -9.65 -17.61 -11.34
N LEU A 112 -8.32 -17.63 -11.19
CA LEU A 112 -7.56 -18.65 -10.46
C LEU A 112 -8.07 -18.83 -9.03
N LEU A 113 -8.21 -17.73 -8.29
CA LEU A 113 -8.71 -17.75 -6.91
C LEU A 113 -10.13 -18.31 -6.80
N ARG A 114 -10.97 -18.10 -7.83
CA ARG A 114 -12.38 -18.52 -7.83
C ARG A 114 -12.56 -19.95 -8.34
N ALA A 115 -11.55 -20.49 -9.04
CA ALA A 115 -11.55 -21.86 -9.54
C ALA A 115 -11.34 -22.87 -8.41
N SER A 116 -10.75 -22.45 -7.29
CA SER A 116 -10.51 -23.30 -6.13
C SER A 116 -11.80 -23.66 -5.40
N ALA A 117 -11.94 -24.95 -5.06
CA ALA A 117 -13.14 -25.48 -4.43
C ALA A 117 -13.25 -25.19 -2.93
N ARG A 118 -12.10 -24.95 -2.26
CA ARG A 118 -12.00 -24.73 -0.81
C ARG A 118 -10.87 -23.75 -0.48
N GLY A 119 -10.86 -23.25 0.75
CA GLY A 119 -9.78 -22.37 1.26
C GLY A 119 -9.78 -20.93 0.71
N VAL A 120 -10.74 -20.55 -0.13
CA VAL A 120 -10.80 -19.21 -0.73
C VAL A 120 -11.00 -18.11 0.31
N ALA A 121 -11.91 -18.31 1.27
CA ALA A 121 -12.18 -17.31 2.31
C ALA A 121 -10.99 -17.08 3.23
N GLU A 122 -10.33 -18.16 3.64
CA GLU A 122 -9.12 -18.08 4.46
C GLU A 122 -8.00 -17.36 3.71
N ALA A 123 -7.79 -17.67 2.43
CA ALA A 123 -6.80 -17.00 1.60
C ALA A 123 -7.09 -15.51 1.37
N VAL A 124 -8.36 -15.15 1.18
CA VAL A 124 -8.78 -13.75 1.02
C VAL A 124 -8.58 -12.97 2.33
N SER A 125 -8.90 -13.56 3.47
CA SER A 125 -8.63 -12.95 4.79
C SER A 125 -7.13 -12.78 5.01
N ALA A 126 -6.34 -13.82 4.76
CA ALA A 126 -4.88 -13.77 4.89
C ALA A 126 -4.24 -12.73 3.96
N ALA A 127 -4.78 -12.56 2.74
CA ALA A 127 -4.36 -11.51 1.82
C ALA A 127 -4.65 -10.12 2.37
N ALA A 128 -5.86 -9.88 2.88
CA ALA A 128 -6.23 -8.61 3.50
C ALA A 128 -5.33 -8.29 4.70
N ASP A 129 -5.08 -9.27 5.57
CA ASP A 129 -4.20 -9.11 6.73
C ASP A 129 -2.75 -8.84 6.32
N ALA A 130 -2.23 -9.58 5.33
CA ALA A 130 -0.86 -9.39 4.85
C ALA A 130 -0.66 -8.00 4.23
N VAL A 131 -1.63 -7.54 3.43
CA VAL A 131 -1.56 -6.25 2.76
C VAL A 131 -1.79 -5.09 3.75
N ALA A 132 -2.70 -5.24 4.71
CA ALA A 132 -2.94 -4.24 5.75
C ALA A 132 -1.76 -4.09 6.74
N ALA A 133 -1.03 -5.18 6.96
CA ALA A 133 0.19 -5.22 7.77
C ALA A 133 1.49 -5.13 6.93
N CYS A 134 1.40 -4.74 5.66
CA CYS A 134 2.52 -4.66 4.75
C CYS A 134 3.64 -3.77 5.32
N LYS A 135 4.87 -4.26 5.20
CA LYS A 135 6.09 -3.57 5.59
C LYS A 135 7.11 -3.73 4.47
N PHE A 136 7.95 -2.73 4.30
CA PHE A 136 9.04 -2.77 3.33
C PHE A 136 10.13 -1.81 3.77
N GLU A 137 11.33 -2.01 3.24
CA GLU A 137 12.47 -1.14 3.47
C GLU A 137 12.24 0.20 2.76
N ALA A 138 12.04 1.26 3.54
CA ALA A 138 11.86 2.62 3.03
C ALA A 138 13.17 3.12 2.43
N THR A 139 13.13 3.57 1.17
CA THR A 139 14.33 3.97 0.43
C THR A 139 14.25 5.44 0.04
N PHE A 140 13.49 5.74 -1.02
CA PHE A 140 13.25 7.08 -1.52
C PHE A 140 11.77 7.42 -1.42
N PRO A 141 11.39 8.63 -0.95
CA PRO A 141 9.99 9.00 -0.76
C PRO A 141 9.09 8.72 -1.97
N ALA A 142 9.53 9.05 -3.18
CA ALA A 142 8.75 8.82 -4.40
C ALA A 142 8.55 7.33 -4.72
N SER A 143 9.55 6.49 -4.44
CA SER A 143 9.45 5.03 -4.59
C SER A 143 8.50 4.45 -3.56
N ASP A 144 8.63 4.88 -2.30
CA ASP A 144 7.77 4.45 -1.21
C ASP A 144 6.30 4.81 -1.48
N GLU A 145 6.03 6.01 -2.03
CA GLU A 145 4.69 6.42 -2.47
C GLU A 145 4.10 5.50 -3.54
N CYS A 146 4.92 5.05 -4.50
CA CYS A 146 4.46 4.10 -5.52
C CYS A 146 4.02 2.77 -4.89
N VAL A 147 4.78 2.27 -3.90
CA VAL A 147 4.44 1.04 -3.17
C VAL A 147 3.16 1.23 -2.36
N LEU A 148 3.05 2.35 -1.64
CA LEU A 148 1.85 2.70 -0.86
C LEU A 148 0.59 2.79 -1.75
N LEU A 149 0.70 3.36 -2.94
CA LEU A 149 -0.37 3.33 -3.94
C LEU A 149 -0.71 1.90 -4.38
N ARG A 150 0.27 1.01 -4.56
CA ARG A 150 -0.03 -0.40 -4.89
C ARG A 150 -0.74 -1.12 -3.74
N ILE A 151 -0.39 -0.82 -2.48
CA ILE A 151 -1.11 -1.36 -1.32
C ILE A 151 -2.58 -0.94 -1.37
N LEU A 152 -2.86 0.35 -1.63
CA LEU A 152 -4.23 0.84 -1.81
C LEU A 152 -4.97 0.11 -2.94
N ASP A 153 -4.34 -0.05 -4.11
CA ASP A 153 -4.93 -0.77 -5.24
C ASP A 153 -5.29 -2.22 -4.89
N VAL A 154 -4.46 -2.91 -4.10
CA VAL A 154 -4.72 -4.30 -3.67
C VAL A 154 -5.87 -4.35 -2.66
N LEU A 155 -5.88 -3.47 -1.65
CA LEU A 155 -6.97 -3.40 -0.67
C LEU A 155 -8.31 -3.09 -1.34
N GLN A 156 -8.32 -2.15 -2.28
CA GLN A 156 -9.50 -1.83 -3.08
C GLN A 156 -9.94 -3.05 -3.91
N ALA A 157 -9.02 -3.77 -4.55
CA ALA A 157 -9.36 -4.96 -5.34
C ALA A 157 -9.91 -6.11 -4.48
N LEU A 158 -9.39 -6.30 -3.26
CA LEU A 158 -9.92 -7.28 -2.30
C LEU A 158 -11.35 -6.92 -1.90
N VAL A 159 -11.59 -5.67 -1.50
CA VAL A 159 -12.88 -5.27 -0.94
C VAL A 159 -13.92 -4.99 -2.01
N CYS A 160 -13.59 -4.33 -3.11
CA CYS A 160 -14.54 -3.95 -4.15
C CYS A 160 -14.66 -5.01 -5.25
N GLY A 161 -13.67 -5.89 -5.39
CA GLY A 161 -13.65 -6.93 -6.40
C GLY A 161 -14.50 -8.16 -6.05
N PRO A 162 -14.46 -9.19 -6.91
CA PRO A 162 -15.20 -10.44 -6.69
C PRO A 162 -14.75 -11.19 -5.42
N ALA A 163 -13.53 -10.95 -4.94
CA ALA A 163 -12.99 -11.51 -3.71
C ALA A 163 -13.73 -11.02 -2.45
N GLY A 164 -14.34 -9.83 -2.50
CA GLY A 164 -14.91 -9.18 -1.34
C GLY A 164 -16.08 -9.92 -0.69
N ARG A 165 -16.71 -10.87 -1.40
CA ARG A 165 -17.78 -11.72 -0.83
C ARG A 165 -17.30 -12.72 0.21
N TRP A 166 -16.00 -13.00 0.24
CA TRP A 166 -15.40 -13.93 1.19
C TRP A 166 -14.63 -13.23 2.31
N LEU A 167 -14.59 -11.91 2.33
CA LEU A 167 -13.99 -11.15 3.43
C LEU A 167 -14.85 -11.27 4.69
N SER A 168 -14.19 -11.47 5.82
CA SER A 168 -14.80 -11.27 7.13
C SER A 168 -14.95 -9.77 7.42
N ASP A 169 -15.85 -9.43 8.35
CA ASP A 169 -16.06 -8.05 8.79
C ASP A 169 -14.77 -7.45 9.38
N ASP A 170 -13.99 -8.25 10.11
CA ASP A 170 -12.70 -7.85 10.69
C ASP A 170 -11.67 -7.52 9.61
N ALA A 171 -11.52 -8.40 8.60
CA ALA A 171 -10.59 -8.19 7.49
C ALA A 171 -10.99 -6.97 6.64
N LEU A 172 -12.30 -6.76 6.45
CA LEU A 172 -12.85 -5.61 5.76
C LEU A 172 -12.54 -4.31 6.52
N LEU A 173 -12.77 -4.30 7.83
CA LEU A 173 -12.47 -3.14 8.66
C LEU A 173 -10.97 -2.85 8.71
N GLY A 174 -10.14 -3.90 8.81
CA GLY A 174 -8.69 -3.79 8.74
C GLY A 174 -8.21 -3.17 7.42
N ALA A 175 -8.80 -3.61 6.29
CA ALA A 175 -8.52 -3.02 4.97
C ALA A 175 -8.92 -1.54 4.90
N PHE A 176 -10.10 -1.18 5.42
CA PHE A 176 -10.56 0.21 5.48
C PHE A 176 -9.64 1.09 6.32
N GLN A 177 -9.24 0.62 7.51
CA GLN A 177 -8.31 1.32 8.40
C GLN A 177 -6.92 1.48 7.76
N ALA A 178 -6.43 0.46 7.06
CA ALA A 178 -5.17 0.54 6.33
C ALA A 178 -5.23 1.60 5.22
N CYS A 179 -6.30 1.64 4.43
CA CYS A 179 -6.50 2.70 3.43
C CYS A 179 -6.48 4.09 4.06
N TYR A 180 -7.17 4.29 5.19
CA TYR A 180 -7.17 5.56 5.91
C TYR A 180 -5.78 5.97 6.39
N ARG A 181 -5.06 5.05 7.05
CA ARG A 181 -3.69 5.29 7.55
C ARG A 181 -2.73 5.66 6.43
N ILE A 182 -2.78 5.00 5.27
CA ILE A 182 -1.92 5.31 4.12
C ILE A 182 -2.18 6.73 3.61
N GLY A 183 -3.45 7.16 3.55
CA GLY A 183 -3.81 8.53 3.15
C GLY A 183 -3.28 9.62 4.09
N HIS A 184 -2.98 9.27 5.35
CA HIS A 184 -2.49 10.20 6.39
C HIS A 184 -1.06 9.87 6.86
N TYR A 185 -0.36 9.00 6.11
CA TYR A 185 0.92 8.41 6.51
C TYR A 185 2.02 9.44 6.84
N GLN A 186 2.00 10.59 6.15
CA GLN A 186 3.01 11.63 6.34
C GLN A 186 2.63 12.60 7.47
N THR A 187 1.33 12.80 7.75
CA THR A 187 0.83 13.60 8.89
C THR A 187 1.30 13.00 10.22
N GLU A 188 1.22 11.68 10.36
CA GLU A 188 1.67 10.95 11.56
C GLU A 188 3.17 11.11 11.82
N ARG A 189 3.95 11.54 10.82
CA ARG A 189 5.41 11.74 10.91
C ARG A 189 5.84 13.21 10.90
N GLY A 190 4.90 14.14 11.06
CA GLY A 190 5.16 15.59 11.08
C GLY A 190 5.68 16.14 9.75
N LYS A 191 5.39 15.45 8.63
CA LYS A 191 5.76 15.87 7.27
C LYS A 191 4.53 16.36 6.52
N PRO A 192 4.69 17.26 5.52
CA PRO A 192 3.58 17.66 4.67
C PRO A 192 2.97 16.42 4.02
N THR A 193 1.64 16.38 3.92
CA THR A 193 0.90 15.24 3.40
C THR A 193 1.10 15.07 1.90
N SER A 194 1.30 13.82 1.46
CA SER A 194 1.22 13.46 0.05
C SER A 194 -0.19 13.68 -0.47
N GLU A 195 -0.37 14.68 -1.31
CA GLU A 195 -1.67 14.95 -1.96
C GLU A 195 -2.13 13.74 -2.78
N LEU A 196 -1.18 13.06 -3.44
CA LEU A 196 -1.43 11.87 -4.25
C LEU A 196 -2.02 10.73 -3.41
N LEU A 197 -1.37 10.36 -2.30
CA LEU A 197 -1.86 9.31 -1.42
C LEU A 197 -3.16 9.71 -0.72
N THR A 198 -3.30 10.98 -0.33
CA THR A 198 -4.52 11.51 0.30
C THR A 198 -5.71 11.37 -0.66
N HIS A 199 -5.54 11.77 -1.92
CA HIS A 199 -6.59 11.68 -2.92
C HIS A 199 -6.93 10.23 -3.28
N ALA A 200 -5.92 9.40 -3.50
CA ALA A 200 -6.10 7.97 -3.79
C ALA A 200 -6.83 7.24 -2.64
N SER A 201 -6.39 7.45 -1.40
CA SER A 201 -7.03 6.87 -0.22
C SER A 201 -8.49 7.31 -0.10
N ARG A 202 -8.80 8.61 -0.23
CA ARG A 202 -10.19 9.10 -0.18
C ARG A 202 -11.08 8.48 -1.26
N ARG A 203 -10.56 8.37 -2.49
CA ARG A 203 -11.26 7.71 -3.61
C ARG A 203 -11.58 6.25 -3.25
N ASP A 204 -10.60 5.53 -2.73
CA ASP A 204 -10.70 4.10 -2.46
C ASP A 204 -11.59 3.81 -1.24
N LEU A 205 -11.49 4.59 -0.17
CA LEU A 205 -12.40 4.54 0.97
C LEU A 205 -13.85 4.76 0.53
N GLY A 206 -14.09 5.76 -0.34
CA GLY A 206 -15.42 5.99 -0.90
C GLY A 206 -15.93 4.82 -1.75
N ALA A 207 -15.05 4.14 -2.49
CA ALA A 207 -15.39 2.95 -3.25
C ALA A 207 -15.71 1.76 -2.32
N ILE A 208 -14.93 1.55 -1.27
CA ILE A 208 -15.15 0.53 -0.25
C ILE A 208 -16.53 0.71 0.37
N VAL A 209 -16.84 1.91 0.88
CA VAL A 209 -18.14 2.20 1.51
C VAL A 209 -19.28 1.86 0.56
N ARG A 210 -19.22 2.33 -0.70
CA ARG A 210 -20.25 2.01 -1.71
C ARG A 210 -20.42 0.50 -1.90
N ALA A 211 -19.32 -0.24 -2.05
CA ALA A 211 -19.35 -1.70 -2.23
C ALA A 211 -19.95 -2.43 -1.01
N VAL A 212 -19.68 -1.97 0.21
CA VAL A 212 -20.29 -2.54 1.42
C VAL A 212 -21.80 -2.31 1.44
N PHE A 213 -22.25 -1.07 1.19
CA PHE A 213 -23.69 -0.76 1.20
C PHE A 213 -24.45 -1.47 0.08
N GLU A 214 -23.82 -1.71 -1.07
CA GLU A 214 -24.42 -2.52 -2.14
C GLU A 214 -24.66 -3.97 -1.67
N ARG A 215 -23.71 -4.58 -0.95
CA ARG A 215 -23.86 -5.94 -0.40
C ARG A 215 -24.94 -6.05 0.66
N VAL A 216 -25.14 -5.00 1.47
CA VAL A 216 -26.22 -4.98 2.47
C VAL A 216 -27.59 -5.16 1.81
N ARG A 217 -27.77 -4.69 0.56
CA ARG A 217 -29.03 -4.86 -0.18
C ARG A 217 -29.29 -6.32 -0.58
N GLU A 218 -28.25 -7.14 -0.63
CA GLU A 218 -28.32 -8.57 -0.97
C GLU A 218 -28.50 -9.44 0.27
N MET A 219 -28.27 -8.89 1.48
CA MET A 219 -28.43 -9.64 2.72
C MET A 219 -29.91 -9.97 2.97
N PRO A 220 -30.22 -11.20 3.41
CA PRO A 220 -31.58 -11.55 3.78
C PRO A 220 -32.06 -10.66 4.94
N PRO A 221 -33.36 -10.30 4.98
CA PRO A 221 -33.89 -9.49 6.07
C PRO A 221 -33.61 -10.17 7.42
N PRO A 222 -33.27 -9.40 8.46
CA PRO A 222 -32.97 -9.96 9.77
C PRO A 222 -34.18 -10.77 10.26
N ALA A 223 -33.93 -11.98 10.76
CA ALA A 223 -34.99 -12.84 11.27
C ALA A 223 -35.77 -12.09 12.36
N PRO A 224 -37.12 -12.11 12.34
CA PRO A 224 -37.94 -11.44 13.35
C PRO A 224 -37.60 -12.03 14.73
N GLY A 225 -37.07 -11.21 15.63
CA GLY A 225 -36.72 -11.58 17.01
C GLY A 225 -35.23 -11.72 17.32
N LYS A 226 -34.33 -11.54 16.34
CA LYS A 226 -32.89 -11.35 16.58
C LYS A 226 -32.44 -9.97 16.12
N VAL A 227 -33.12 -8.93 16.58
CA VAL A 227 -32.40 -7.67 16.78
C VAL A 227 -31.55 -7.97 18.00
N ALA A 228 -30.29 -8.33 17.79
CA ALA A 228 -29.35 -8.26 18.88
C ALA A 228 -29.49 -6.83 19.42
N GLU A 229 -29.91 -6.69 20.67
CA GLU A 229 -29.55 -5.54 21.48
C GLU A 229 -28.02 -5.58 21.56
N GLY A 230 -27.35 -5.29 20.45
CA GLY A 230 -25.96 -4.90 20.47
C GLY A 230 -25.96 -3.67 21.34
N GLU A 231 -25.21 -3.72 22.44
CA GLU A 231 -24.86 -2.56 23.22
C GLU A 231 -24.50 -1.46 22.22
N GLY A 232 -25.46 -0.56 22.02
CA GLY A 232 -25.28 0.59 21.19
C GLY A 232 -24.26 1.43 21.91
N HIS A 233 -22.97 1.19 21.65
CA HIS A 233 -22.07 2.30 21.48
C HIS A 233 -22.63 3.07 20.30
N ALA A 234 -23.65 3.89 20.60
CA ALA A 234 -23.96 5.05 19.82
C ALA A 234 -22.64 5.81 19.77
N VAL A 235 -21.86 5.55 18.72
CA VAL A 235 -20.86 6.49 18.27
C VAL A 235 -21.70 7.69 17.89
N ARG A 236 -21.97 8.54 18.88
CA ARG A 236 -22.28 9.93 18.66
C ARG A 236 -21.08 10.39 17.86
N LEU A 237 -21.24 10.50 16.55
CA LEU A 237 -20.38 11.34 15.75
C LEU A 237 -20.35 12.66 16.50
N HIS A 238 -19.24 12.92 17.19
CA HIS A 238 -18.94 14.25 17.68
C HIS A 238 -18.66 15.06 16.42
N VAL A 239 -19.73 15.45 15.75
CA VAL A 239 -19.68 16.50 14.77
C VAL A 239 -19.31 17.71 15.61
N SER A 240 -18.03 18.09 15.58
CA SER A 240 -17.60 19.36 16.12
C SER A 240 -18.59 20.39 15.58
N PRO A 241 -19.23 21.20 16.44
CA PRO A 241 -20.10 22.24 15.95
C PRO A 241 -19.30 23.07 14.93
N PRO A 242 -19.94 23.56 13.85
CA PRO A 242 -19.26 24.51 12.97
C PRO A 242 -18.64 25.59 13.86
N PRO A 243 -17.39 26.03 13.59
CA PRO A 243 -16.68 26.94 14.46
C PRO A 243 -17.60 28.13 14.71
N SER A 244 -18.04 28.27 15.97
CA SER A 244 -18.75 29.48 16.38
C SER A 244 -17.81 30.63 16.12
N GLU A 245 -18.31 31.75 15.59
CA GLU A 245 -17.55 32.95 15.18
C GLU A 245 -16.51 33.41 16.21
N ARG A 246 -16.68 33.05 17.48
CA ARG A 246 -15.73 33.29 18.58
C ARG A 246 -14.41 32.51 18.51
N GLY A 247 -14.36 31.35 17.87
CA GLY A 247 -13.14 30.54 17.73
C GLY A 247 -12.33 30.90 16.47
N VAL A 248 -12.99 31.45 15.45
CA VAL A 248 -12.33 32.01 14.26
C VAL A 248 -11.57 33.28 14.64
N GLU A 249 -12.13 34.11 15.52
CA GLU A 249 -11.43 35.30 16.04
C GLU A 249 -10.22 34.96 16.93
N GLU A 250 -10.21 33.81 17.62
CA GLU A 250 -9.06 33.35 18.42
C GLU A 250 -7.98 32.72 17.53
N GLU A 251 -8.34 31.90 16.54
CA GLU A 251 -7.38 31.33 15.57
C GLU A 251 -6.78 32.42 14.66
N ASP A 252 -7.58 33.37 14.16
CA ASP A 252 -7.10 34.51 13.36
C ASP A 252 -6.18 35.43 14.19
N ALA A 253 -6.45 35.58 15.50
CA ALA A 253 -5.60 36.37 16.40
C ALA A 253 -4.26 35.67 16.72
N GLU A 254 -4.28 34.34 16.90
CA GLU A 254 -3.04 33.56 17.09
C GLU A 254 -2.20 33.51 15.82
N GLU A 255 -2.83 33.43 14.64
CA GLU A 255 -2.14 33.48 13.34
C GLU A 255 -1.56 34.88 13.06
N GLU A 256 -2.30 35.97 13.34
CA GLU A 256 -1.76 37.34 13.28
C GLU A 256 -0.60 37.57 14.27
N GLU A 257 -0.68 37.02 15.49
CA GLU A 257 0.39 37.18 16.47
C GLU A 257 1.64 36.37 16.08
N ALA A 258 1.48 35.20 15.48
CA ALA A 258 2.56 34.38 14.93
C ALA A 258 3.22 35.06 13.72
N GLU A 259 2.45 35.65 12.80
CA GLU A 259 2.97 36.41 11.67
C GLU A 259 3.71 37.67 12.11
N ARG A 260 3.21 38.38 13.13
CA ARG A 260 3.91 39.54 13.71
C ARG A 260 5.23 39.16 14.37
N ARG A 261 5.27 38.06 15.12
CA ARG A 261 6.52 37.54 15.72
C ARG A 261 7.52 37.09 14.66
N ALA A 262 7.05 36.44 13.59
CA ALA A 262 7.90 36.06 12.47
C ALA A 262 8.45 37.29 11.73
N GLY A 263 7.62 38.32 11.55
CA GLY A 263 8.03 39.60 10.96
C GLY A 263 9.07 40.35 11.79
N GLU A 264 8.90 40.38 13.12
CA GLU A 264 9.87 40.98 14.04
C GLU A 264 11.20 40.22 14.06
N GLU A 265 11.18 38.89 14.00
CA GLU A 265 12.40 38.07 13.89
C GLU A 265 13.12 38.30 12.55
N ASP A 266 12.39 38.44 11.45
CA ASP A 266 12.98 38.65 10.13
C ASP A 266 13.54 40.08 9.98
N GLU A 267 12.88 41.09 10.58
CA GLU A 267 13.41 42.45 10.68
C GLU A 267 14.66 42.51 11.56
N ALA A 268 14.69 41.78 12.68
CA ALA A 268 15.87 41.67 13.52
C ALA A 268 17.05 41.01 12.77
N ARG A 269 16.79 39.97 11.97
CA ARG A 269 17.81 39.33 11.12
C ARG A 269 18.36 40.28 10.05
N ARG A 270 17.50 41.10 9.43
CA ARG A 270 17.93 42.13 8.46
C ARG A 270 18.81 43.20 9.10
N ARG A 271 18.44 43.69 10.29
CA ARG A 271 19.25 44.69 11.02
C ARG A 271 20.63 44.15 11.39
N VAL A 272 20.74 42.87 11.78
CA VAL A 272 22.03 42.22 12.05
C VAL A 272 22.86 42.10 10.76
N GLN A 273 22.24 41.73 9.63
CA GLN A 273 22.93 41.68 8.34
C GLN A 273 23.40 43.06 7.85
N GLU A 274 22.61 44.10 8.05
CA GLU A 274 22.98 45.48 7.70
C GLU A 274 24.14 46.00 8.57
N ASP A 275 24.10 45.76 9.89
CA ASP A 275 25.21 46.10 10.80
C ASP A 275 26.49 45.33 10.46
N GLU A 276 26.39 44.06 10.06
CA GLU A 276 27.52 43.23 9.65
C GLU A 276 28.10 43.70 8.31
N ALA A 277 27.26 44.08 7.35
CA ALA A 277 27.69 44.68 6.08
C ALA A 277 28.36 46.05 6.29
N GLN A 278 27.85 46.87 7.21
CA GLN A 278 28.46 48.17 7.55
C GLN A 278 29.83 47.98 8.21
N ARG A 279 29.98 46.99 9.11
CA ARG A 279 31.26 46.62 9.70
C ARG A 279 32.27 46.10 8.66
N GLN A 280 31.82 45.33 7.67
CA GLN A 280 32.69 44.89 6.58
C GLN A 280 33.14 46.06 5.69
N SER A 281 32.26 47.02 5.39
CA SER A 281 32.62 48.22 4.61
C SER A 281 33.60 49.15 5.33
N LEU A 282 33.52 49.25 6.66
CA LEU A 282 34.45 50.03 7.48
C LEU A 282 35.85 49.39 7.53
N ASN A 283 35.94 48.07 7.37
CA ASN A 283 37.21 47.33 7.40
C ASN A 283 37.92 47.29 6.03
N GLU A 284 37.22 47.55 4.92
CA GLU A 284 37.82 47.70 3.58
C GLU A 284 38.36 49.13 3.31
N SER A 285 38.09 50.09 4.20
CA SER A 285 38.46 51.49 4.02
C SER A 285 39.87 51.86 4.53
N ASP A 286 40.60 50.92 5.16
CA ASP A 286 41.94 51.16 5.71
C ASP A 286 43.02 50.37 4.94
N PRO A 287 43.67 50.95 3.91
CA PRO A 287 44.90 50.38 3.37
C PRO A 287 46.06 50.64 4.35
N SER A 288 46.56 49.53 4.89
CA SER A 288 47.77 49.37 5.72
C SER A 288 48.88 50.41 5.44
N PRO A 289 49.44 51.07 6.47
CA PRO A 289 50.63 51.90 6.29
C PRO A 289 51.86 51.03 6.00
N ALA A 290 52.65 51.49 5.04
CA ALA A 290 53.90 50.89 4.59
C ALA A 290 54.92 50.70 5.73
N SER A 291 55.60 49.55 5.72
CA SER A 291 56.79 49.29 6.54
C SER A 291 57.99 50.13 6.08
N PRO A 292 58.81 50.62 7.03
CA PRO A 292 60.21 50.91 6.73
C PRO A 292 61.17 50.49 7.87
N PRO A 293 62.49 50.62 7.67
CA PRO A 293 63.29 50.35 6.48
C PRO A 293 64.08 49.02 6.58
#